data_AF-A0A1G3JPC6-F1
#
_entry.id   AF-A0A1G3JPC6-F1
#
_cell.length_a   1.000
_cell.length_b   1.000
_cell.length_c   1.000
_cell.angle_alpha   90.00
_cell.angle_beta   90.00
_cell.angle_gamma   90.00
#
_symmetry.space_group_name_H-M   'P 1'
#
loop_
_entity.id
_entity.type
_entity.pdbx_description
1 polymer ?
#
loop_
_entity_poly.entity_id
_entity_poly.type
_entity_poly.pdbx_seq_one_letter_code
_entity_poly.pdbx_strand_id
1 'polypeptide(L)' 'MTIWDDALLGFGLRVRCSGYKSWVLKFQERKSPRFVTLGSAKEMDAPTARQQARRLLERIALDGLPTKAG' A
#
# COMPACT_ATOMS: atom_id res chain seq x y z
N MET A 1 8.39 2.15 -13.89
CA MET A 1 8.33 0.72 -13.55
C MET A 1 7.88 0.56 -12.11
N THR A 2 7.15 -0.51 -11.78
CA THR A 2 6.80 -0.83 -10.39
C THR A 2 7.34 -2.22 -10.08
N ILE A 3 8.05 -2.34 -8.97
CA ILE A 3 8.58 -3.59 -8.44
C ILE A 3 7.67 -3.97 -7.28
N TRP A 4 6.90 -5.05 -7.43
CA TRP A 4 6.00 -5.52 -6.39
C TRP A 4 6.76 -6.34 -5.34
N ASP A 5 6.39 -6.16 -4.09
CA ASP A 5 6.87 -6.95 -2.95
C ASP A 5 6.14 -8.29 -2.95
N ASP A 6 6.88 -9.37 -2.72
CA ASP A 6 6.36 -10.73 -2.60
C ASP A 6 5.74 -10.99 -1.23
N ALA A 7 6.27 -10.33 -0.19
CA ALA A 7 5.80 -10.48 1.19
C ALA A 7 4.46 -9.75 1.46
N LEU A 8 4.10 -8.74 0.68
CA LEU A 8 2.85 -7.99 0.86
C LEU A 8 2.13 -7.71 -0.48
N LEU A 9 1.01 -8.38 -0.69
CA LEU A 9 0.19 -8.23 -1.90
C LEU A 9 -0.23 -6.78 -2.12
N GLY A 10 0.02 -6.30 -3.34
CA GLY A 10 -0.32 -4.95 -3.76
C GLY A 10 0.61 -3.87 -3.21
N PHE A 11 1.62 -4.19 -2.40
CA PHE A 11 2.67 -3.25 -1.99
C PHE A 11 3.87 -3.34 -2.93
N GLY A 12 4.48 -2.21 -3.25
CA GLY A 12 5.65 -2.20 -4.12
C GLY A 12 6.37 -0.87 -4.20
N LEU A 13 7.49 -0.87 -4.91
CA LEU A 13 8.32 0.29 -5.18
C LEU A 13 8.09 0.77 -6.62
N ARG A 14 7.57 1.98 -6.77
CA ARG A 14 7.46 2.64 -8.09
C ARG A 14 8.71 3.45 -8.37
N VAL A 15 9.40 3.10 -9.45
CA VAL A 15 10.58 3.78 -9.99
C VAL A 15 10.19 4.55 -11.25
N ARG A 16 10.40 5.87 -11.24
CA ARG A 16 10.22 6.75 -12.41
C ARG A 16 11.49 6.79 -13.26
N CYS A 17 11.37 7.17 -14.52
CA CYS A 17 12.53 7.33 -15.42
C CYS A 17 13.56 8.35 -14.90
N SER A 18 13.11 9.33 -14.11
CA SER A 18 13.97 10.29 -13.41
C SER A 18 14.79 9.70 -12.26
N GLY A 19 14.65 8.41 -11.96
CA GLY A 19 15.27 7.75 -10.81
C GLY A 19 14.53 7.95 -9.49
N TYR A 20 13.45 8.75 -9.47
CA TYR A 20 12.63 8.92 -8.28
C TYR A 20 11.93 7.61 -7.91
N LYS A 21 12.04 7.23 -6.63
CA LYS A 21 11.51 5.99 -6.07
C LYS A 21 10.47 6.31 -5.01
N SER A 22 9.28 5.74 -5.14
CA SER A 22 8.17 5.95 -4.21
C SER A 22 7.50 4.63 -3.87
N TRP A 23 7.20 4.42 -2.59
CA TRP A 23 6.42 3.28 -2.12
C TRP A 23 4.96 3.46 -2.49
N VAL A 24 4.36 2.39 -3.01
CA VAL A 24 2.98 2.38 -3.48
C VAL A 24 2.23 1.17 -2.91
N LEU A 25 0.94 1.34 -2.68
CA LEU A 25 0.04 0.28 -2.26
C LEU A 25 -1.23 0.29 -3.11
N LYS A 26 -1.57 -0.87 -3.66
CA LYS A 26 -2.81 -1.15 -4.37
C LYS A 26 -3.66 -2.06 -3.49
N PHE A 27 -4.89 -1.65 -3.23
CA PHE A 27 -5.84 -2.40 -2.40
C PHE A 27 -7.26 -2.28 -2.96
N GLN A 28 -8.20 -3.03 -2.38
CA GLN A 28 -9.61 -2.89 -2.68
C GLN A 28 -10.33 -2.30 -1.48
N GLU A 29 -11.11 -1.26 -1.71
CA GLU A 29 -11.96 -0.61 -0.72
C GLU A 29 -13.39 -0.68 -1.22
N ARG A 30 -14.28 -1.35 -0.48
CA ARG A 30 -15.70 -1.48 -0.84
C ARG A 30 -15.93 -1.90 -2.31
N LYS A 31 -15.14 -2.88 -2.78
CA LYS A 31 -15.11 -3.41 -4.17
C LYS A 31 -14.54 -2.46 -5.23
N SER A 32 -14.05 -1.28 -4.85
CA SER A 32 -13.37 -0.35 -5.75
C SER A 32 -11.85 -0.51 -5.62
N PRO A 33 -11.11 -0.76 -6.71
CA PRO A 33 -9.66 -0.77 -6.66
C PRO A 33 -9.13 0.64 -6.37
N ARG A 34 -8.28 0.75 -5.36
CA ARG A 34 -7.60 1.99 -4.96
C ARG A 34 -6.09 1.81 -5.09
N PHE A 35 -5.42 2.93 -5.33
CA PHE A 35 -3.97 3.01 -5.43
C PHE A 35 -3.49 4.24 -4.67
N VAL A 36 -2.58 4.05 -3.74
CA VAL A 36 -2.04 5.13 -2.90
C VAL A 36 -0.51 5.12 -2.94
N THR A 37 0.08 6.30 -2.78
CA THR A 37 1.53 6.45 -2.59
C THR A 37 1.78 6.66 -1.11
N LEU A 38 2.60 5.82 -0.50
CA LEU A 38 2.89 5.88 0.94
C LEU A 38 3.99 6.91 1.24
N GLY A 39 4.94 7.08 0.32
CA GLY A 39 6.01 8.06 0.48
C GLY A 39 7.20 7.83 -0.45
N SER A 40 8.20 8.70 -0.32
CA SER A 40 9.47 8.60 -1.02
C SER A 40 10.34 7.49 -0.42
N ALA A 41 10.95 6.66 -1.26
CA ALA A 41 11.92 5.66 -0.79
C ALA A 41 13.29 6.26 -0.41
N LYS A 42 13.47 7.58 -0.59
CA LYS A 42 14.63 8.32 -0.07
C LYS A 42 14.51 8.57 1.43
N GLU A 43 13.28 8.74 1.93
CA GLU A 43 12.98 9.15 3.31
C GLU A 43 12.43 7.97 4.13
N MET A 44 11.95 6.93 3.45
CA MET A 44 11.29 5.78 4.06
C MET A 44 11.93 4.50 3.54
N ASP A 45 12.43 3.67 4.45
CA ASP A 45 12.97 2.36 4.11
C ASP A 45 11.86 1.33 3.82
N ALA A 46 12.24 0.19 3.26
CA ALA A 46 11.28 -0.85 2.88
C ALA A 46 10.52 -1.43 4.09
N PRO A 47 11.16 -1.75 5.24
CA PRO A 47 10.44 -2.25 6.41
C PRO A 47 9.40 -1.25 6.96
N THR A 48 9.75 0.04 7.06
CA THR A 48 8.82 1.08 7.53
C THR A 48 7.67 1.26 6.57
N ALA A 49 7.94 1.33 5.27
CA ALA A 49 6.91 1.43 4.25
C ALA A 49 5.96 0.23 4.28
N ARG A 50 6.49 -0.99 4.46
CA ARG A 50 5.69 -2.21 4.59
C ARG A 50 4.81 -2.17 5.85
N GLN A 51 5.34 -1.69 6.98
CA GLN A 51 4.56 -1.54 8.21
C GLN A 51 3.43 -0.52 8.03
N GLN A 52 3.68 0.61 7.37
CA GLN A 52 2.63 1.59 7.06
C GLN A 52 1.57 1.04 6.11
N ALA A 53 1.99 0.31 5.07
CA ALA A 53 1.09 -0.36 4.15
C ALA A 53 0.15 -1.32 4.89
N ARG A 54 0.70 -2.14 5.80
CA ARG A 54 -0.06 -3.07 6.63
C ARG A 54 -1.07 -2.36 7.53
N ARG A 55 -0.64 -1.30 8.24
CA ARG A 55 -1.55 -0.50 9.08
C ARG A 55 -2.69 0.13 8.27
N LEU A 56 -2.42 0.54 7.03
CA LEU A 56 -3.45 1.08 6.15
C LEU A 56 -4.46 -0.01 5.75
N LEU A 57 -3.98 -1.19 5.37
CA LEU A 57 -4.85 -2.34 5.07
C LEU A 57 -5.70 -2.76 6.28
N GLU A 58 -5.10 -2.79 7.48
CA GLU A 58 -5.82 -3.10 8.73
C GLU A 58 -6.94 -2.08 8.99
N ARG A 59 -6.68 -0.78 8.81
CA ARG A 59 -7.71 0.28 8.90
C ARG A 59 -8.82 0.08 7.88
N ILE A 60 -8.49 -0.15 6.61
CA ILE A 60 -9.47 -0.37 5.55
C ILE A 60 -10.29 -1.64 5.80
N ALA A 61 -9.66 -2.70 6.34
CA ALA A 61 -10.36 -3.91 6.72
C ALA A 61 -11.36 -3.65 7.85
N LEU A 62 -11.00 -2.84 8.85
CA LEU A 62 -11.90 -2.41 9.93
C LEU A 62 -13.03 -1.50 9.42
N ASP A 63 -12.72 -0.53 8.55
CA ASP A 63 -13.71 0.38 7.94
C ASP A 63 -14.62 -0.32 6.92
N GLY A 64 -14.13 -1.44 6.36
CA GLY A 64 -14.81 -2.29 5.41
C GLY A 64 -15.44 -3.54 6.02
N LEU A 65 -15.34 -3.73 7.34
CA LEU A 65 -16.06 -4.80 8.02
C LEU A 65 -17.55 -4.57 7.74
N PRO A 66 -18.28 -5.55 7.18
CA PRO A 66 -19.73 -5.49 7.27
C PRO A 66 -20.04 -5.44 8.76
N THR A 67 -20.74 -4.42 9.23
CA THR A 67 -21.51 -4.52 10.46
C THR A 67 -22.55 -5.61 10.25
N LYS A 68 -22.14 -6.87 10.42
CA LYS A 68 -23.05 -7.99 10.58
C LYS A 68 -23.49 -7.94 12.04
N ALA A 69 -24.38 -7.00 12.35
CA ALA A 69 -25.25 -7.11 13.52
C ALA A 69 -26.55 -7.72 12.98
N GLY A 70 -26.76 -8.99 13.33
CA GLY A 70 -28.04 -9.66 13.17
C GLY A 70 -29.02 -9.28 14.27
#